data_AF-A0A8T0WA99-F1
#
_entry.id   AF-A0A8T0WA99-F1
#
_cell.length_a   1.000
_cell.length_b   1.000
_cell.length_c   1.000
_cell.angle_alpha   90.00
_cell.angle_beta   90.00
_cell.angle_gamma   90.00
#
_symmetry.space_group_name_H-M   'P 1'
#
loop_
_entity.id
_entity.type
_entity.pdbx_description
1 polymer ?
#
loop_
_entity_poly.entity_id
_entity_poly.type
_entity_poly.pdbx_seq_one_letter_code
_entity_poly.pdbx_strand_id
1 'polypeptide(L)'
;MVDALRALDAELGDKPYLAGEAFGFADLAVVPFAAWLPGYARLGEFRLEEVCPRLAAWAERCGERESVAKNVHPPDKVWEFITYLKDKYGDK
;
A
#
# COMPACT_ATOMS: atom_id res chain seq x y z
N MET A 1 7.20 8.23 6.96
CA MET A 1 6.39 7.19 6.27
C MET A 1 4.91 7.56 6.28
N VAL A 2 4.29 7.72 7.45
CA VAL A 2 2.85 8.06 7.56
C VAL A 2 2.47 9.31 6.76
N ASP A 3 3.29 10.38 6.81
CA ASP A 3 2.98 11.60 6.06
C ASP A 3 3.01 11.41 4.53
N ALA A 4 3.85 10.50 4.03
CA ALA A 4 3.85 10.14 2.61
C ALA A 4 2.58 9.38 2.21
N LEU A 5 2.10 8.49 3.10
CA LEU A 5 0.81 7.80 2.90
C LEU A 5 -0.36 8.78 2.91
N ARG A 6 -0.34 9.75 3.84
CA ARG A 6 -1.35 10.82 3.89
C ARG A 6 -1.33 11.70 2.64
N ALA A 7 -0.15 11.99 2.10
CA ALA A 7 -0.03 12.74 0.85
C ALA A 7 -0.63 11.96 -0.32
N LEU A 8 -0.41 10.64 -0.41
CA LEU A 8 -1.03 9.79 -1.42
C LEU A 8 -2.55 9.68 -1.23
N ASP A 9 -3.02 9.55 0.01
CA ASP A 9 -4.44 9.51 0.35
C ASP A 9 -5.16 10.82 0.00
N ALA A 10 -4.50 11.96 0.23
CA ALA A 10 -5.00 13.28 -0.14
C ALA A 10 -4.99 13.49 -1.66
N GLU A 11 -3.92 13.08 -2.34
CA GLU A 11 -3.82 13.15 -3.81
C GLU A 11 -4.86 12.26 -4.48
N LEU A 12 -5.11 11.06 -3.95
CA LEU A 12 -6.15 10.18 -4.44
C LEU A 12 -7.52 10.87 -4.35
N GLY A 13 -7.82 11.50 -3.21
CA GLY A 13 -9.09 12.20 -3.00
C GLY A 13 -10.28 11.29 -3.30
N ASP A 14 -11.26 11.79 -4.04
CA ASP A 14 -12.45 11.00 -4.42
C ASP A 14 -12.26 10.21 -5.72
N LYS A 15 -11.06 10.24 -6.32
CA LYS A 15 -10.77 9.51 -7.57
C LYS A 15 -10.70 8.01 -7.29
N PRO A 16 -11.15 7.16 -8.22
CA PRO A 16 -11.03 5.71 -8.06
C PRO A 16 -9.56 5.23 -8.12
N TYR A 17 -8.69 5.99 -8.80
CA TYR A 17 -7.28 5.69 -9.02
C TYR A 17 -6.42 6.95 -8.86
N LEU A 18 -5.13 6.78 -8.54
CA LEU A 18 -4.18 7.88 -8.41
C LEU A 18 -4.04 8.65 -9.74
N ALA A 19 -4.14 7.94 -10.86
CA ALA A 19 -4.10 8.54 -12.19
C ALA A 19 -5.44 9.17 -12.64
N GLY A 20 -6.51 9.13 -11.84
CA GLY A 20 -7.83 9.67 -12.19
C GLY A 20 -8.91 8.59 -12.30
N GLU A 21 -9.73 8.68 -13.35
CA GLU A 21 -10.88 7.79 -13.57
C GLU A 21 -10.49 6.37 -13.99
N ALA A 22 -9.27 6.19 -14.50
CA ALA A 22 -8.77 4.90 -14.97
C ALA A 22 -7.41 4.59 -14.35
N PHE A 23 -7.16 3.30 -14.13
CA PHE A 23 -5.86 2.80 -13.67
C PHE A 23 -4.78 3.22 -14.67
N GLY A 24 -3.77 3.95 -14.19
CA GLY A 24 -2.75 4.54 -15.05
C GLY A 24 -1.35 4.45 -14.48
N PHE A 25 -0.47 5.33 -14.97
CA PHE A 25 0.96 5.31 -14.63
C PHE A 25 1.22 5.48 -13.13
N ALA A 26 0.53 6.43 -12.48
CA ALA A 26 0.69 6.66 -11.04
C ALA A 26 0.27 5.43 -10.23
N ASP A 27 -0.82 4.76 -10.60
CA ASP A 27 -1.24 3.51 -9.95
C ASP A 27 -0.23 2.40 -10.17
N LEU A 28 0.27 2.23 -11.39
CA LEU A 28 1.27 1.21 -11.70
C LEU A 28 2.56 1.41 -10.89
N ALA A 29 2.96 2.66 -10.65
CA ALA A 29 4.14 2.98 -9.85
C ALA A 29 3.94 2.67 -8.35
N VAL A 30 2.71 2.82 -7.83
CA VAL A 30 2.43 2.69 -6.39
C VAL A 30 1.85 1.32 -6.01
N VAL A 31 1.15 0.63 -6.92
CA VAL A 31 0.45 -0.63 -6.63
C VAL A 31 1.32 -1.76 -6.08
N PRO A 32 2.62 -1.89 -6.41
CA PRO A 32 3.47 -2.90 -5.75
C PRO A 32 3.54 -2.71 -4.23
N PHE A 33 3.40 -1.48 -3.74
CA PHE A 33 3.41 -1.17 -2.31
C PHE A 33 2.08 -1.44 -1.61
N ALA A 34 0.98 -1.71 -2.35
CA ALA A 34 -0.31 -2.03 -1.74
C ALA A 34 -0.21 -3.21 -0.75
N ALA A 35 0.55 -4.25 -1.09
CA ALA A 35 0.80 -5.39 -0.20
C ALA A 35 1.74 -5.07 0.98
N TRP A 36 2.48 -3.96 0.92
CA TRP A 36 3.36 -3.49 1.99
C TRP A 36 2.64 -2.58 2.99
N LEU A 37 1.53 -1.93 2.58
CA LEU A 37 0.78 -0.99 3.43
C LEU A 37 0.37 -1.60 4.78
N PRO A 38 -0.15 -2.85 4.87
CA PRO A 38 -0.45 -3.46 6.16
C PRO A 38 0.80 -3.65 7.04
N GLY A 39 1.94 -3.96 6.42
CA GLY A 39 3.22 -4.07 7.12
C GLY A 39 3.70 -2.73 7.67
N TYR A 40 3.57 -1.65 6.89
CA TYR A 40 3.88 -0.30 7.37
C TYR A 40 2.94 0.16 8.49
N ALA A 41 1.65 -0.15 8.39
CA ALA A 41 0.66 0.13 9.43
C ALA A 41 1.03 -0.58 10.74
N ARG A 42 1.39 -1.86 10.66
CA ARG A 42 1.84 -2.66 11.81
C ARG A 42 3.14 -2.13 12.43
N LEU A 43 4.12 -1.75 11.62
CA LEU A 43 5.39 -1.18 12.11
C LEU A 43 5.21 0.20 12.74
N GLY A 44 4.28 1.00 12.23
CA GLY A 44 3.97 2.34 12.74
C GLY A 44 2.90 2.35 13.82
N GLU A 45 2.41 1.19 14.25
CA GLU A 45 1.38 1.02 15.28
C GLU A 45 0.10 1.84 15.01
N PHE A 46 -0.33 1.88 13.76
CA PHE A 46 -1.56 2.56 13.34
C PHE A 46 -2.44 1.67 12.47
N ARG A 47 -3.69 2.08 12.29
CA ARG A 47 -4.64 1.44 11.37
C ARG A 47 -4.71 2.22 10.07
N LEU A 48 -4.44 1.57 8.95
CA LEU A 48 -4.38 2.25 7.65
C LEU A 48 -5.73 2.88 7.29
N GLU A 49 -6.83 2.19 7.60
CA GLU A 49 -8.19 2.61 7.30
C GLU A 49 -8.62 3.85 8.12
N GLU A 50 -7.99 4.08 9.28
CA GLU A 50 -8.27 5.27 10.11
C GLU A 50 -7.44 6.47 9.67
N VAL A 51 -6.20 6.23 9.23
CA VAL A 51 -5.25 7.30 8.89
C VAL A 51 -5.32 7.70 7.41
N CYS A 52 -5.53 6.73 6.53
CA CYS A 52 -5.54 6.85 5.07
C CYS A 52 -6.68 6.00 4.47
N PRO A 53 -7.96 6.32 4.76
CA PRO A 53 -9.11 5.50 4.37
C PRO A 53 -9.26 5.31 2.85
N ARG A 54 -8.94 6.33 2.05
CA ARG A 54 -9.05 6.27 0.60
C ARG A 54 -7.97 5.39 0.01
N LEU A 55 -6.74 5.51 0.54
CA LEU A 55 -5.61 4.69 0.11
C LEU A 55 -5.84 3.21 0.46
N ALA A 56 -6.45 2.90 1.62
CA ALA A 56 -6.84 1.54 1.98
C ALA A 56 -7.85 0.96 0.96
N ALA A 57 -8.93 1.70 0.66
CA ALA A 57 -9.92 1.28 -0.33
C ALA A 57 -9.35 1.16 -1.75
N TRP A 58 -8.39 2.01 -2.12
CA TRP A 58 -7.67 1.92 -3.38
C TRP A 58 -6.80 0.67 -3.45
N ALA A 59 -6.12 0.30 -2.36
CA ALA A 59 -5.29 -0.91 -2.32
C ALA A 59 -6.13 -2.18 -2.54
N GLU A 60 -7.30 -2.26 -1.89
CA GLU A 60 -8.27 -3.36 -2.10
C GLU A 60 -8.73 -3.42 -3.55
N ARG A 61 -9.20 -2.29 -4.11
CA ARG A 61 -9.67 -2.18 -5.49
C ARG A 61 -8.61 -2.57 -6.51
N CYS A 62 -7.37 -2.13 -6.29
CA CYS A 62 -6.24 -2.49 -7.14
C CYS A 62 -5.92 -3.98 -7.04
N GLY A 63 -6.06 -4.59 -5.86
CA GLY A 63 -5.85 -6.02 -5.64
C GLY A 63 -6.83 -6.91 -6.41
N GLU A 64 -8.05 -6.44 -6.70
CA GLU A 64 -9.03 -7.17 -7.50
C GLU A 64 -8.67 -7.24 -9.00
N ARG A 65 -7.74 -6.39 -9.47
CA ARG A 65 -7.31 -6.41 -10.87
C ARG A 65 -6.46 -7.64 -11.12
N GLU A 66 -6.84 -8.44 -12.14
CA GLU A 66 -6.12 -9.66 -12.51
C GLU A 66 -4.62 -9.42 -12.74
N SER A 67 -4.25 -8.30 -13.37
CA SER A 67 -2.85 -7.94 -13.61
C SER A 67 -2.07 -7.66 -12.32
N VAL A 68 -2.73 -7.14 -11.28
CA VAL A 68 -2.11 -6.89 -9.98
C VAL A 68 -2.04 -8.17 -9.17
N ALA A 69 -3.17 -8.89 -9.05
CA ALA A 69 -3.26 -10.16 -8.31
C ALA A 69 -2.26 -11.21 -8.79
N LYS A 70 -1.95 -11.25 -10.09
CA LYS A 70 -0.95 -12.17 -10.66
C LYS A 70 0.51 -11.79 -10.36
N ASN A 71 0.80 -10.54 -10.04
CA ASN A 71 2.17 -10.02 -9.97
C ASN A 71 2.59 -9.49 -8.59
N VAL A 72 1.64 -9.24 -7.70
CA VAL A 72 1.92 -8.76 -6.33
C VAL A 72 1.78 -9.89 -5.34
N HIS A 73 2.77 -10.06 -4.47
CA HIS A 73 2.73 -11.08 -3.42
C HIS A 73 1.64 -10.78 -2.37
N PRO A 74 1.05 -11.81 -1.74
CA PRO A 74 0.10 -11.62 -0.65
C PRO A 74 0.71 -10.83 0.52
N PRO A 75 -0.08 -9.99 1.23
CA PRO A 75 0.42 -9.19 2.36
C PRO A 75 1.15 -10.00 3.43
N ASP A 76 0.72 -11.22 3.72
CA ASP A 76 1.39 -12.09 4.71
C ASP A 76 2.82 -12.47 4.30
N LYS A 77 3.04 -12.72 2.99
CA LYS A 77 4.38 -13.00 2.45
C LYS A 77 5.27 -11.76 2.45
N VAL A 78 4.69 -10.59 2.18
CA VAL A 78 5.40 -9.33 2.33
C VAL A 78 5.75 -9.07 3.80
N TRP A 79 4.86 -9.40 4.74
CA TRP A 79 5.14 -9.28 6.16
C TRP A 79 6.29 -10.19 6.64
N GLU A 80 6.30 -11.46 6.22
CA GLU A 80 7.45 -12.37 6.45
C GLU A 80 8.76 -11.76 5.93
N PHE A 81 8.73 -11.10 4.77
CA PHE A 81 9.92 -10.46 4.21
C PHE A 81 10.32 -9.19 4.98
N ILE A 82 9.36 -8.37 5.40
CA ILE A 82 9.61 -7.20 6.24
C ILE A 82 10.26 -7.59 7.57
N THR A 83 9.79 -8.64 8.23
CA THR A 83 10.38 -9.10 9.50
C THR A 83 11.79 -9.64 9.30
N TYR A 84 12.05 -10.37 8.20
CA TYR A 84 13.41 -10.75 7.80
C TYR A 84 14.32 -9.53 7.61
N LEU A 85 13.87 -8.49 6.92
CA LEU A 85 14.65 -7.27 6.71
C LEU A 85 14.91 -6.54 8.04
N LYS A 86 13.92 -6.48 8.93
CA LYS A 86 14.07 -5.86 10.26
C LYS A 86 15.09 -6.61 11.12
N ASP A 87 15.07 -7.94 11.13
CA ASP A 87 16.06 -8.75 11.85
C ASP A 87 17.48 -8.54 11.31
N LYS A 88 17.62 -8.50 9.97
CA LYS A 88 18.91 -8.41 9.31
C LYS A 88 19.53 -7.01 9.34
N TYR A 89 18.72 -5.96 9.26
CA TYR A 89 19.19 -4.59 9.04
C TYR A 89 18.63 -3.56 10.03
N GLY A 90 17.70 -3.93 10.90
CA GLY A 90 17.17 -3.01 11.90
C GLY A 90 18.20 -2.66 12.96
N ASP A 91 18.16 -1.41 13.45
CA ASP A 91 18.97 -1.00 14.60
C ASP A 91 18.60 -1.86 15.82
N LYS A 92 19.61 -2.31 16.55
CA LYS A 92 19.45 -3.11 17.78
C LYS A 92 19.09 -2.25 18.98
#